data_AF-A0A2K3MF86-F1
#
_entry.id   AF-A0A2K3MF86-F1
#
_cell.length_a   1.000
_cell.length_b   1.000
_cell.length_c   1.000
_cell.angle_alpha   90.00
_cell.angle_beta   90.00
_cell.angle_gamma   90.00
#
_symmetry.space_group_name_H-M   'P 1'
#
loop_
_entity.id
_entity.type
_entity.pdbx_description
1 polymer ?
#
loop_
_entity_poly.entity_id
_entity_poly.type
_entity_poly.pdbx_seq_one_letter_code
_entity_poly.pdbx_strand_id
1 'polypeptide(L)'
;RYFPDGIDVYLDNVGGKMLEAVLNHVNMNARIPLCGMISQYNKVWTERDGVRNLLNIVGKEVRMEGFMIKSYLHRFGDFVKDMEGYLQEGKIKPKSKINIGIESFLESLNSVFSSSNIGKVVVQVKT
;
A
#
# COMPACT_ATOMS: atom_id res chain seq x y z
N ARG A 1 -3.12 22.09 9.01
CA ARG A 1 -3.63 21.11 8.01
C ARG A 1 -2.44 20.62 7.21
N TYR A 2 -2.25 19.31 7.06
CA TYR A 2 -1.08 18.76 6.37
C TYR A 2 -1.18 18.79 4.83
N PHE A 3 -2.40 18.96 4.28
CA PHE A 3 -2.67 19.10 2.85
C PHE A 3 -3.56 20.33 2.61
N PRO A 4 -2.99 21.56 2.58
CA PRO A 4 -3.77 22.78 2.37
C PRO A 4 -4.47 22.80 1.00
N ASP A 5 -3.83 22.19 -0.01
CA ASP A 5 -4.31 22.14 -1.40
C ASP A 5 -5.02 20.81 -1.75
N GLY A 6 -5.32 19.99 -0.73
CA GLY A 6 -5.98 18.70 -0.90
C GLY A 6 -5.10 17.59 -1.48
N ILE A 7 -5.74 16.52 -1.97
CA ILE A 7 -5.08 15.28 -2.41
C ILE A 7 -5.61 14.86 -3.78
N ASP A 8 -4.74 14.83 -4.80
CA ASP A 8 -5.09 14.37 -6.15
C ASP A 8 -4.94 12.87 -6.34
N VAL A 9 -3.98 12.25 -5.66
CA VAL A 9 -3.73 10.80 -5.74
C VAL A 9 -3.44 10.23 -4.36
N TYR A 10 -4.13 9.14 -4.01
CA TYR A 10 -3.87 8.38 -2.80
C TYR A 10 -3.75 6.89 -3.12
N LEU A 11 -2.54 6.34 -2.99
CA LEU A 11 -2.32 4.89 -3.13
C LEU A 11 -2.66 4.19 -1.80
N ASP A 12 -3.83 3.58 -1.74
CA ASP A 12 -4.32 2.99 -0.49
C ASP A 12 -3.74 1.58 -0.27
N ASN A 13 -3.03 1.42 0.84
CA ASN A 13 -2.54 0.14 1.34
C ASN A 13 -3.15 -0.21 2.71
N VAL A 14 -3.94 0.70 3.31
CA VAL A 14 -4.32 0.67 4.72
C VAL A 14 -5.83 0.52 4.89
N GLY A 15 -6.64 1.27 4.17
CA GLY A 15 -8.10 1.30 4.31
C GLY A 15 -8.59 1.91 5.63
N GLY A 16 -9.86 1.59 5.98
CA GLY A 16 -10.47 1.95 7.26
C GLY A 16 -10.45 3.46 7.57
N LYS A 17 -10.09 3.81 8.81
CA LYS A 17 -10.04 5.20 9.28
C LYS A 17 -9.11 6.10 8.46
N MET A 18 -8.03 5.55 7.89
CA MET A 18 -7.12 6.32 7.04
C MET A 18 -7.79 6.73 5.74
N LEU A 19 -8.47 5.80 5.05
CA LEU A 19 -9.22 6.10 3.84
C LEU A 19 -10.33 7.12 4.10
N GLU A 20 -11.06 6.97 5.22
CA GLU A 20 -12.07 7.95 5.62
C GLU A 20 -11.47 9.34 5.82
N ALA A 21 -10.31 9.45 6.49
CA ALA A 21 -9.62 10.72 6.66
C ALA A 21 -9.18 11.33 5.32
N VAL A 22 -8.65 10.52 4.40
CA VAL A 22 -8.24 10.95 3.05
C VAL A 22 -9.42 11.49 2.26
N LEU A 23 -10.55 10.79 2.24
CA LEU A 23 -11.73 11.20 1.46
C LEU A 23 -12.26 12.59 1.84
N ASN A 24 -12.04 13.04 3.08
CA ASN A 24 -12.39 14.42 3.48
C ASN A 24 -11.49 15.48 2.83
N HIS A 25 -10.30 15.10 2.35
CA HIS A 25 -9.26 16.01 1.86
C HIS A 25 -8.92 15.83 0.38
N VAL A 26 -9.56 14.90 -0.33
CA VAL A 26 -9.33 14.74 -1.79
C VAL A 26 -9.81 15.95 -2.58
N ASN A 27 -9.18 16.18 -3.73
CA ASN A 27 -9.59 17.17 -4.72
C ASN A 27 -10.68 16.62 -5.65
N MET A 28 -11.27 17.51 -6.46
CA MET A 28 -12.09 17.13 -7.60
C MET A 28 -11.27 16.25 -8.54
N ASN A 29 -11.85 15.17 -9.09
CA ASN A 29 -11.20 14.22 -9.99
C ASN A 29 -10.02 13.44 -9.39
N ALA A 30 -9.93 13.36 -8.06
CA ALA A 30 -8.85 12.60 -7.41
C ALA A 30 -8.90 11.10 -7.77
N ARG A 31 -7.75 10.43 -7.67
CA ARG A 31 -7.59 9.01 -7.99
C ARG A 31 -7.10 8.23 -6.78
N ILE A 32 -7.79 7.15 -6.46
CA ILE A 32 -7.46 6.27 -5.34
C ILE A 32 -7.28 4.82 -5.85
N PRO A 33 -6.06 4.42 -6.23
CA PRO A 33 -5.76 3.02 -6.49
C PRO A 33 -5.78 2.24 -5.17
N LEU A 34 -6.66 1.24 -5.06
CA LEU A 34 -6.77 0.37 -3.90
C LEU A 34 -5.83 -0.82 -4.08
N CYS A 35 -4.64 -0.73 -3.50
CA CYS A 35 -3.65 -1.82 -3.49
C CYS A 35 -3.93 -2.82 -2.37
N GLY A 36 -4.42 -2.33 -1.22
CA GLY A 36 -4.72 -3.15 -0.07
C GLY A 36 -5.38 -2.37 1.06
N MET A 37 -5.87 -3.11 2.06
CA MET A 37 -6.51 -2.55 3.25
C MET A 37 -6.02 -3.27 4.51
N ILE A 38 -4.70 -3.19 4.78
CA ILE A 38 -4.05 -4.03 5.80
C ILE A 38 -4.64 -3.86 7.21
N SER A 39 -5.22 -2.69 7.52
CA SER A 39 -5.89 -2.46 8.81
C SER A 39 -7.13 -3.34 9.04
N GLN A 40 -7.64 -3.99 7.99
CA GLN A 40 -8.88 -4.77 8.00
C GLN A 40 -8.64 -6.29 7.88
N TYR A 41 -7.42 -6.73 7.56
CA TYR A 41 -7.14 -8.14 7.21
C TYR A 41 -7.31 -9.11 8.38
N ASN A 42 -6.94 -8.70 9.59
CA ASN A 42 -7.02 -9.54 10.80
C ASN A 42 -8.38 -9.43 11.52
N LYS A 43 -9.39 -8.83 10.86
CA LYS A 43 -10.75 -8.67 11.39
C LYS A 43 -11.74 -9.55 10.64
N VAL A 44 -12.69 -10.13 11.35
CA VAL A 44 -13.86 -10.74 10.71
C VAL A 44 -14.71 -9.65 10.04
N TRP A 45 -15.48 -10.02 9.01
CA TRP A 45 -16.15 -9.04 8.15
C TRP A 45 -17.11 -8.10 8.91
N THR A 46 -17.74 -8.59 9.98
CA THR A 46 -18.65 -7.81 10.86
C THR A 46 -17.92 -6.76 11.70
N GLU A 47 -16.63 -6.90 11.92
CA GLU A 47 -15.80 -6.00 12.73
C GLU A 47 -14.99 -5.01 11.89
N ARG A 48 -15.04 -5.13 10.56
CA ARG A 48 -14.33 -4.23 9.65
C ARG A 48 -14.88 -2.81 9.76
N ASP A 49 -13.98 -1.83 9.70
CA ASP A 49 -14.35 -0.43 9.75
C ASP A 49 -15.07 -0.05 8.45
N GLY A 50 -16.32 0.40 8.56
CA GLY A 50 -17.03 1.02 7.44
C GLY A 50 -16.46 2.39 7.10
N VAL A 51 -16.44 2.75 5.82
CA VAL A 51 -16.04 4.09 5.34
C VAL A 51 -17.29 4.96 5.24
N ARG A 52 -17.44 5.93 6.14
CA ARG A 52 -18.73 6.63 6.33
C ARG A 52 -18.95 7.80 5.37
N ASN A 53 -17.91 8.25 4.70
CA ASN A 53 -17.93 9.46 3.88
C ASN A 53 -17.74 9.18 2.37
N LEU A 54 -18.20 8.02 1.90
CA LEU A 54 -18.15 7.66 0.47
C LEU A 54 -18.92 8.65 -0.42
N LEU A 55 -19.85 9.44 0.13
CA LEU A 55 -20.53 10.51 -0.61
C LEU A 55 -19.55 11.55 -1.17
N ASN A 56 -18.38 11.74 -0.56
CA ASN A 56 -17.33 12.61 -1.09
C ASN A 56 -16.84 12.16 -2.48
N ILE A 57 -16.93 10.87 -2.80
CA ILE A 57 -16.56 10.33 -4.11
C ILE A 57 -17.49 10.88 -5.20
N VAL A 58 -18.78 10.99 -4.90
CA VAL A 58 -19.79 11.51 -5.84
C VAL A 58 -19.55 12.99 -6.08
N GLY A 59 -19.52 13.79 -5.02
CA GLY A 59 -19.42 15.25 -5.13
C GLY A 59 -18.06 15.75 -5.64
N LYS A 60 -17.02 14.91 -5.57
CA LYS A 60 -15.67 15.24 -6.04
C LYS A 60 -15.21 14.40 -7.23
N GLU A 61 -16.11 13.63 -7.85
CA GLU A 61 -15.82 12.82 -9.04
C GLU A 61 -14.57 11.93 -8.90
N VAL A 62 -14.41 11.32 -7.72
CA VAL A 62 -13.20 10.55 -7.39
C VAL A 62 -13.25 9.19 -8.08
N ARG A 63 -12.15 8.80 -8.74
CA ARG A 63 -11.98 7.43 -9.22
C ARG A 63 -11.31 6.58 -8.15
N MET A 64 -12.04 5.66 -7.54
CA MET A 64 -11.51 4.67 -6.60
C MET A 64 -11.55 3.28 -7.22
N GLU A 65 -10.39 2.66 -7.42
CA GLU A 65 -10.26 1.46 -8.25
C GLU A 65 -9.30 0.44 -7.65
N GLY A 66 -9.78 -0.78 -7.44
CA GLY A 66 -8.94 -1.90 -7.02
C GLY A 66 -8.14 -2.49 -8.18
N PHE A 67 -6.94 -2.96 -7.88
CA PHE A 67 -6.10 -3.64 -8.85
C PHE A 67 -5.37 -4.82 -8.21
N MET A 68 -5.03 -5.81 -9.03
CA MET A 68 -4.24 -6.96 -8.64
C MET A 68 -3.06 -7.10 -9.58
N ILE A 69 -1.86 -7.39 -9.04
CA ILE A 69 -0.64 -7.56 -9.84
C ILE A 69 -0.82 -8.57 -10.97
N LYS A 70 -1.61 -9.63 -10.75
CA LYS A 70 -1.91 -10.66 -11.76
C LYS A 70 -2.48 -10.08 -13.05
N SER A 71 -3.31 -9.03 -12.98
CA SER A 71 -3.91 -8.38 -14.15
C SER A 71 -2.89 -7.62 -15.00
N TYR A 72 -1.71 -7.33 -14.46
CA TYR A 72 -0.67 -6.50 -15.08
C TYR A 72 0.63 -7.26 -15.37
N LEU A 73 0.65 -8.58 -15.24
CA LEU A 73 1.86 -9.38 -15.51
C LEU A 73 2.38 -9.25 -16.95
N HIS A 74 1.52 -8.89 -17.90
CA HIS A 74 1.93 -8.57 -19.27
C HIS A 74 2.91 -7.38 -19.37
N ARG A 75 2.98 -6.53 -18.33
CA ARG A 75 3.91 -5.40 -18.21
C ARG A 75 5.16 -5.70 -17.38
N PHE A 76 5.30 -6.94 -16.90
CA PHE A 76 6.38 -7.29 -15.96
C PHE A 76 7.77 -7.08 -16.58
N GLY A 77 7.96 -7.43 -17.85
CA GLY A 77 9.23 -7.22 -18.56
C GLY A 77 9.63 -5.75 -18.63
N ASP A 78 8.69 -4.86 -18.98
CA ASP A 78 8.93 -3.41 -19.02
C ASP A 78 9.29 -2.88 -17.63
N PHE A 79 8.56 -3.31 -16.60
CA PHE A 79 8.82 -2.91 -15.22
C PHE A 79 10.23 -3.33 -14.75
N VAL A 80 10.66 -4.56 -15.06
CA VAL A 80 12.00 -5.05 -14.68
C VAL A 80 13.07 -4.18 -15.34
N LYS A 81 12.94 -3.92 -16.64
CA LYS A 81 13.90 -3.08 -17.38
C LYS A 81 14.03 -1.69 -16.78
N ASP A 82 12.92 -1.03 -16.46
CA ASP A 82 12.93 0.31 -15.87
C ASP A 82 13.55 0.30 -14.46
N MET A 83 13.15 -0.67 -13.62
CA MET A 83 13.64 -0.78 -12.25
C MET A 83 15.13 -1.11 -12.15
N GLU A 84 15.65 -1.96 -13.04
CA GLU A 84 17.08 -2.24 -13.13
C GLU A 84 17.88 -0.96 -13.39
N GLY A 85 17.43 -0.15 -14.36
CA GLY A 85 18.03 1.16 -14.63
C GLY A 85 17.98 2.08 -13.42
N TYR A 86 16.81 2.22 -12.77
CA TYR A 86 16.67 3.07 -11.59
C TYR A 86 17.51 2.63 -10.38
N LEU A 87 17.72 1.33 -10.22
CA LEU A 87 18.58 0.78 -9.17
C LEU A 87 20.06 1.06 -9.47
N GLN A 88 20.51 0.81 -10.71
CA GLN A 88 21.89 1.09 -11.13
C GLN A 88 22.24 2.58 -11.03
N GLU A 89 21.30 3.46 -11.38
CA GLU A 89 21.44 4.91 -11.28
C GLU A 89 21.26 5.45 -9.85
N GLY A 90 20.90 4.59 -8.88
CA GLY A 90 20.67 4.98 -7.50
C GLY A 90 19.43 5.87 -7.27
N LYS A 91 18.54 5.98 -8.27
CA LYS A 91 17.25 6.69 -8.19
C LYS A 91 16.28 5.99 -7.24
N ILE A 92 16.41 4.67 -7.09
CA ILE A 92 15.66 3.87 -6.12
C ILE A 92 16.64 3.21 -5.16
N LYS A 93 16.40 3.38 -3.86
CA LYS A 93 17.21 2.81 -2.78
C LYS A 93 16.35 1.87 -1.95
N PRO A 94 16.35 0.55 -2.22
CA PRO A 94 15.53 -0.38 -1.48
C PRO A 94 16.00 -0.45 -0.03
N LYS A 95 15.05 -0.44 0.90
CA LYS A 95 15.30 -0.69 2.32
C LYS A 95 14.71 -2.04 2.67
N SER A 96 15.53 -2.92 3.21
CA SER A 96 15.12 -4.25 3.66
C SER A 96 15.55 -4.51 5.09
N LYS A 97 14.71 -5.25 5.81
CA LYS A 97 15.05 -5.90 7.07
C LYS A 97 15.23 -7.38 6.77
N ILE A 98 16.46 -7.86 6.89
CA ILE A 98 16.83 -9.25 6.61
C ILE A 98 16.91 -9.99 7.93
N ASN A 99 16.07 -11.02 8.08
CA ASN A 99 16.11 -11.97 9.18
C ASN A 99 16.72 -13.28 8.66
N ILE A 100 17.62 -13.90 9.42
CA ILE A 100 18.34 -15.10 8.99
C ILE A 100 17.66 -16.35 9.55
N GLY A 101 17.58 -17.39 8.72
CA GLY A 101 17.09 -18.71 9.08
C GLY A 101 15.57 -18.84 8.96
N ILE A 102 15.10 -20.03 8.58
CA ILE A 102 13.68 -20.32 8.40
C ILE A 102 12.90 -20.25 9.72
N GLU A 103 13.59 -20.52 10.82
CA GLU A 103 13.09 -20.40 12.19
C GLU A 103 12.61 -18.97 12.51
N SER A 104 13.16 -17.95 11.85
CA SER A 104 12.73 -16.56 12.01
C SER A 104 11.40 -16.24 11.29
N PHE A 105 10.83 -17.18 10.53
CA PHE A 105 9.68 -16.92 9.67
C PHE A 105 8.45 -16.38 10.43
N LEU A 106 8.07 -17.01 11.55
CA LEU A 106 6.88 -16.61 12.30
C LEU A 106 7.02 -15.21 12.89
N GLU A 107 8.18 -14.90 13.46
CA GLU A 107 8.49 -13.57 13.96
C GLU A 107 8.49 -12.54 12.82
N SER A 108 9.13 -12.88 11.70
CA SER A 108 9.17 -12.06 10.49
C SER A 108 7.77 -11.75 9.96
N LEU A 109 6.88 -12.75 9.91
CA LEU A 109 5.51 -12.57 9.47
C LEU A 109 4.72 -11.68 10.42
N ASN A 110 4.80 -11.94 11.73
CA ASN A 110 4.11 -11.14 12.74
C ASN A 110 4.55 -9.67 12.72
N SER A 111 5.84 -9.43 12.47
CA SER A 111 6.39 -8.09 12.43
C SER A 111 5.76 -7.21 11.34
N VAL A 112 5.29 -7.80 10.22
CA VAL A 112 4.59 -7.08 9.13
C VAL A 112 3.29 -6.43 9.63
N PHE A 113 2.65 -7.01 10.64
CA PHE A 113 1.38 -6.54 11.18
C PHE A 113 1.53 -5.70 12.47
N SER A 114 2.70 -5.71 13.12
CA SER A 114 2.94 -4.99 14.38
C SER A 114 3.58 -3.60 14.22
N SER A 115 3.66 -3.08 12.99
CA SER A 115 4.32 -1.79 12.67
C SER A 115 5.78 -1.67 13.12
N SER A 116 6.44 -2.78 13.41
CA SER A 116 7.80 -2.83 13.98
C SER A 116 8.92 -2.89 12.92
N ASN A 117 8.55 -2.82 11.63
CA ASN A 117 9.49 -2.94 10.53
C ASN A 117 9.64 -1.65 9.74
N ILE A 118 10.87 -1.43 9.27
CA ILE A 118 11.17 -0.37 8.32
C ILE A 118 11.72 -1.02 7.05
N GLY A 119 10.97 -0.90 5.95
CA GLY A 119 11.32 -1.50 4.66
C GLY A 119 10.77 -2.92 4.47
N LYS A 120 11.24 -3.59 3.43
CA LYS A 120 10.80 -4.95 3.05
C LYS A 120 11.38 -5.98 4.03
N VAL A 121 10.51 -6.76 4.67
CA VAL A 121 10.92 -7.92 5.45
C VAL A 121 11.32 -9.05 4.50
N VAL A 122 12.50 -9.63 4.73
CA VAL A 122 13.07 -10.74 3.96
C VAL A 122 13.59 -11.79 4.95
N VAL A 123 13.29 -13.06 4.68
CA VAL A 123 13.89 -14.19 5.39
C VAL A 123 14.95 -14.82 4.50
N GLN A 124 16.20 -14.78 4.94
CA GLN A 124 17.32 -15.44 4.28
C GLN A 124 17.47 -16.86 4.82
N VAL A 125 17.07 -17.86 4.04
CA VAL A 125 16.97 -19.26 4.48
C VAL A 125 18.34 -19.96 4.56
N LYS A 126 19.29 -19.60 3.70
CA LYS A 126 20.67 -20.11 3.70
C LYS A 126 21.63 -18.97 3.37
N THR A 127 22.84 -19.03 3.93
CA THR A 127 23.98 -18.20 3.53
C THR A 127 24.78 -18.93 2.46
#